data_AF-A0A9E1IZM3-F1
#
_entry.id   AF-A0A9E1IZM3-F1
#
_cell.length_a   1.000
_cell.length_b   1.000
_cell.length_c   1.000
_cell.angle_alpha   90.00
_cell.angle_beta   90.00
_cell.angle_gamma   90.00
#
_symmetry.space_group_name_H-M   'P 1'
#
loop_
_entity.id
_entity.type
_entity.pdbx_description
1 polymer ?
#
loop_
_entity_poly.entity_id
_entity_poly.type
_entity_poly.pdbx_seq_one_letter_code
_entity_poly.pdbx_strand_id
1 'polypeptide(L)'
;MAHLINKDGLSVTNNPRAIHEELFRGTGYVIGNGASVFIQNESITEKYIMVFKDISPPSERRFIASRYKEALELFQQWLDA
;
A
#
# COMPACT_ATOMS: atom_id res chain seq x y z
N MET A 1 16.51 3.47 -3.41
CA MET A 1 15.65 3.86 -2.27
C MET A 1 14.32 4.31 -2.85
N ALA A 2 13.26 3.53 -2.65
CA ALA A 2 11.94 3.92 -3.13
C ALA A 2 11.45 5.13 -2.34
N HIS A 3 11.15 6.23 -3.05
CA HIS A 3 10.44 7.36 -2.45
C HIS A 3 8.98 6.96 -2.28
N LEU A 4 8.55 6.86 -1.04
CA LEU A 4 7.15 6.63 -0.71
C LEU A 4 6.52 7.94 -0.26
N ILE A 5 5.29 8.18 -0.67
CA ILE A 5 4.48 9.33 -0.25
C ILE A 5 3.10 8.85 0.18
N ASN A 6 2.46 9.55 1.11
CA ASN A 6 1.08 9.25 1.49
C ASN A 6 0.06 10.02 0.63
N LYS A 7 -1.23 9.92 0.96
CA LYS A 7 -2.30 10.62 0.24
C LYS A 7 -2.14 12.15 0.23
N ASP A 8 -1.55 12.71 1.28
CA ASP A 8 -1.32 14.14 1.46
C ASP A 8 0.00 14.61 0.80
N GLY A 9 0.74 13.70 0.15
CA GLY A 9 2.03 14.01 -0.48
C GLY A 9 3.19 14.10 0.51
N LEU A 10 2.99 13.68 1.77
CA LEU A 10 4.07 13.63 2.76
C LEU A 10 4.95 12.40 2.52
N SER A 11 6.26 12.56 2.68
CA SER A 11 7.21 11.46 2.52
C SER A 11 7.03 10.41 3.62
N VAL A 12 6.81 9.17 3.20
CA VAL A 12 6.73 8.00 4.07
C VAL A 12 8.08 7.30 4.08
N THR A 13 8.55 6.93 5.25
CA THR A 13 9.79 6.15 5.36
C THR A 13 9.56 4.76 4.75
N ASN A 14 10.45 4.31 3.85
CA ASN A 14 10.40 2.98 3.26
C ASN A 14 10.78 1.89 4.28
N ASN A 15 9.89 1.65 5.25
CA ASN A 15 10.02 0.64 6.29
C ASN A 15 8.64 -0.03 6.49
N PRO A 16 8.56 -1.37 6.58
CA PRO A 16 7.30 -2.09 6.82
C PRO A 16 6.48 -1.52 7.97
N ARG A 17 7.14 -1.09 9.06
CA ARG A 17 6.46 -0.49 10.20
C ARG A 17 5.82 0.86 9.87
N ALA A 18 6.55 1.73 9.18
CA ALA A 18 6.07 3.07 8.81
C ALA A 18 4.91 2.98 7.81
N ILE A 19 5.02 2.10 6.81
CA ILE A 19 3.95 1.84 5.85
C ILE A 19 2.71 1.28 6.56
N HIS A 20 2.88 0.34 7.50
CA HIS A 20 1.77 -0.17 8.31
C HIS A 20 1.11 0.94 9.15
N GLU A 21 1.89 1.80 9.81
CA GLU A 21 1.31 2.92 10.55
C GLU A 21 0.55 3.90 9.64
N GLU A 22 1.08 4.24 8.47
CA GLU A 22 0.38 5.10 7.50
C GLU A 22 -0.89 4.46 6.94
N LEU A 23 -0.89 3.14 6.72
CA LEU A 23 -2.06 2.42 6.24
C LEU A 23 -3.17 2.27 7.29
N PHE A 24 -2.83 2.03 8.56
CA PHE A 24 -3.85 1.74 9.58
C PHE A 24 -4.18 2.93 10.50
N ARG A 25 -3.24 3.86 10.69
CA ARG A 25 -3.36 5.01 11.60
C ARG A 25 -3.26 6.36 10.89
N GLY A 26 -2.57 6.40 9.75
CA GLY A 26 -2.44 7.58 8.90
C GLY A 26 -3.57 7.70 7.88
N THR A 27 -3.19 8.00 6.64
CA THR A 27 -4.14 8.31 5.56
C THR A 27 -4.78 7.08 4.93
N GLY A 28 -4.30 5.88 5.26
CA GLY A 28 -4.75 4.65 4.61
C GLY A 28 -4.22 4.48 3.19
N TYR A 29 -3.20 5.23 2.78
CA TYR A 29 -2.71 5.22 1.40
C TYR A 29 -1.21 5.52 1.37
N VAL A 30 -0.45 4.70 0.65
CA VAL A 30 0.98 4.88 0.40
C VAL A 30 1.24 4.66 -1.08
N ILE A 31 1.79 5.67 -1.75
CA ILE A 31 2.20 5.66 -3.15
C ILE A 31 3.71 5.51 -3.18
N GLY A 32 4.23 4.69 -4.06
CA GLY A 32 5.64 4.71 -4.42
C GLY A 32 5.82 4.72 -5.93
N ASN A 33 7.06 4.65 -6.38
CA ASN A 33 7.37 4.70 -7.79
C ASN A 33 6.91 3.42 -8.50
N GLY A 34 5.86 3.50 -9.32
CA GLY A 34 5.32 2.36 -10.09
C GLY A 34 4.35 1.44 -9.32
N ALA A 35 4.12 1.69 -8.03
CA ALA A 35 3.17 0.91 -7.23
C ALA A 35 2.51 1.76 -6.15
N SER A 36 1.31 1.38 -5.72
CA SER A 36 0.57 2.02 -4.63
C SER A 36 -0.09 0.97 -3.76
N VAL A 37 -0.25 1.25 -2.47
CA VAL A 37 -0.96 0.39 -1.52
C VAL A 37 -1.90 1.23 -0.67
N PHE A 38 -3.14 0.77 -0.48
CA PHE A 38 -4.14 1.52 0.26
C PHE A 38 -5.21 0.64 0.90
N ILE A 39 -5.83 1.14 1.97
CA ILE A 39 -6.97 0.49 2.61
C ILE A 39 -8.25 0.90 1.89
N GLN A 40 -9.00 -0.10 1.45
CA GLN A 40 -10.36 0.02 0.98
C GLN A 40 -11.31 -0.51 2.05
N ASN A 41 -12.22 0.34 2.53
CA ASN A 41 -13.27 -0.08 3.45
C ASN A 41 -14.49 -0.49 2.62
N GLU A 42 -14.83 -1.77 2.62
CA GLU A 42 -16.02 -2.30 1.94
C GLU A 42 -17.24 -2.25 2.87
N SER A 43 -17.01 -2.51 4.16
CA SER A 43 -18.00 -2.39 5.24
C SER A 43 -17.37 -1.77 6.49
N ILE A 44 -18.18 -1.49 7.53
CA ILE A 44 -17.70 -1.02 8.85
C ILE A 44 -16.68 -2.01 9.46
N THR A 45 -16.90 -3.31 9.24
CA THR A 45 -16.08 -4.41 9.77
C THR A 45 -15.09 -4.98 8.76
N GLU A 46 -15.28 -4.72 7.46
CA GLU A 46 -14.51 -5.36 6.40
C GLU A 46 -13.61 -4.35 5.72
N LYS A 47 -12.32 -4.50 6.00
CA LYS A 47 -11.25 -3.69 5.42
C LYS A 47 -10.37 -4.58 4.56
N TYR A 48 -10.10 -4.12 3.36
CA TYR A 48 -9.20 -4.74 2.42
C TYR A 48 -7.99 -3.84 2.19
N ILE A 49 -6.83 -4.45 1.96
CA ILE A 49 -5.63 -3.78 1.49
C ILE A 49 -5.56 -4.03 -0.02
N MET A 50 -5.60 -2.95 -0.78
CA MET A 50 -5.42 -2.93 -2.22
C MET A 50 -3.96 -2.60 -2.53
N VAL A 51 -3.32 -3.41 -3.34
CA VAL A 51 -2.00 -3.14 -3.92
C VAL A 51 -2.19 -2.95 -5.41
N PHE A 52 -1.74 -1.84 -5.96
CA PHE A 52 -1.88 -1.46 -7.35
C PHE A 52 -0.49 -1.27 -7.97
N LYS A 53 -0.26 -1.82 -9.18
CA LYS A 53 0.94 -1.61 -9.98
C LYS A 53 0.58 -0.77 -11.20
N ASP A 54 1.29 0.34 -11.36
CA ASP A 54 1.15 1.25 -12.50
C ASP A 54 1.96 0.72 -13.69
N ILE A 55 1.51 -0.39 -14.25
CA ILE A 55 2.05 -0.99 -15.48
C ILE A 55 0.91 -1.20 -16.48
N SER A 56 1.22 -1.51 -17.74
CA SER A 56 0.21 -1.82 -18.76
C SER A 56 0.34 -3.29 -19.17
N PRO A 57 -0.65 -4.16 -18.87
CA PRO A 57 -1.93 -3.86 -18.21
C PRO A 57 -1.81 -3.63 -16.69
N PRO A 58 -2.67 -2.77 -16.11
CA PRO A 58 -2.62 -2.47 -14.68
C PRO A 58 -2.86 -3.74 -13.88
N SER A 59 -2.01 -3.96 -12.88
CA SER A 59 -2.11 -5.13 -12.01
C SER A 59 -2.56 -4.66 -10.63
N GLU A 60 -3.69 -5.18 -10.17
CA GLU A 60 -4.18 -4.93 -8.82
C GLU A 60 -4.37 -6.24 -8.06
N ARG A 61 -4.11 -6.19 -6.76
CA ARG A 61 -4.31 -7.31 -5.84
C ARG A 61 -4.99 -6.82 -4.58
N ARG A 62 -6.05 -7.53 -4.19
CA ARG A 62 -6.76 -7.31 -2.93
C ARG A 62 -6.35 -8.35 -1.89
N PHE A 63 -6.16 -7.89 -0.67
CA PHE A 63 -5.89 -8.70 0.50
C PHE A 63 -6.86 -8.31 1.62
N ILE A 64 -7.27 -9.26 2.46
CA ILE A 64 -7.95 -8.89 3.71
C ILE A 64 -6.96 -8.15 4.62
N ALA A 65 -7.43 -7.21 5.44
CA ALA A 65 -6.56 -6.42 6.32
C ALA A 65 -5.66 -7.29 7.24
N SER A 66 -6.14 -8.46 7.66
CA SER A 66 -5.34 -9.42 8.45
C SER A 66 -4.14 -10.00 7.69
N ARG A 67 -4.15 -10.00 6.36
CA ARG A 67 -3.06 -10.45 5.47
C ARG A 67 -2.16 -9.29 5.03
N TYR A 68 -1.98 -8.28 5.89
CA TYR A 68 -1.17 -7.11 5.55
C TYR A 68 0.27 -7.44 5.17
N LYS A 69 0.86 -8.50 5.76
CA LYS A 69 2.23 -8.92 5.45
C LYS A 69 2.36 -9.30 3.97
N GLU A 70 1.44 -10.13 3.47
CA GLU A 70 1.44 -10.54 2.05
C GLU A 70 1.26 -9.33 1.12
N ALA A 71 0.37 -8.40 1.48
CA ALA A 71 0.16 -7.18 0.71
C ALA A 71 1.41 -6.30 0.66
N LEU A 72 2.11 -6.17 1.80
CA LEU A 72 3.32 -5.37 1.90
C LEU A 72 4.51 -6.01 1.17
N GLU A 73 4.65 -7.33 1.26
CA GLU A 73 5.64 -8.08 0.48
C GLU A 73 5.42 -7.89 -1.03
N LEU A 74 4.18 -7.98 -1.50
CA LEU A 74 3.84 -7.72 -2.90
C LEU A 74 4.14 -6.27 -3.30
N PHE A 75 3.75 -5.30 -2.46
CA PHE A 75 4.03 -3.89 -2.69
C PHE A 75 5.54 -3.64 -2.79
N GLN A 76 6.34 -4.24 -1.90
CA GLN A 76 7.79 -4.10 -1.92
C GLN A 76 8.42 -4.72 -3.17
N GLN A 77 7.93 -5.88 -3.61
CA GLN A 77 8.34 -6.49 -4.88
C GLN A 77 8.02 -5.60 -6.07
N TRP A 78 6.89 -4.90 -6.05
CA TRP A 78 6.48 -4.02 -7.14
C TRP A 78 7.20 -2.67 -7.16
N LEU A 79 7.73 -2.22 -6.01
CA LEU A 79 8.55 -1.02 -5.92
C LEU A 79 9.99 -1.22 -6.42
N ASP A 80 10.51 -2.45 -6.34
CA ASP A 80 11.87 -2.80 -6.76
C ASP A 80 11.95 -3.24 -8.24
N ALA A 81 10.80 -3.51 -8.87
CA ALA A 81 10.68 -4.12 -10.20
C ALA A 81 10.21 -3.15 -11.28
#